data_AF-A0A3S5GY92-F1
#
_entry.id   AF-A0A3S5GY92-F1
#
_cell.length_a   1.000
_cell.length_b   1.000
_cell.length_c   1.000
_cell.angle_alpha   90.00
_cell.angle_beta   90.00
_cell.angle_gamma   90.00
#
_symmetry.space_group_name_H-M   'P 1'
#
loop_
_entity.id
_entity.type
_entity.pdbx_description
1 polymer ?
#
loop_
_entity_poly.entity_id
_entity_poly.type
_entity_poly.pdbx_seq_one_letter_code
_entity_poly.pdbx_strand_id
1 'polypeptide(L)'
;MMMSKIKGALSGARLTDVLVTGFIDNDERPARFHALWRVVYFEFDNMWLKMAVVGDSGRIRLSLVDEVSNEADLLDDDMLPALSSVRLQVLRDPDGSNVLATLRTWNTNQSPEWIECSAARLDLVNGQQIFVDPLNYFGIQLGGREQEEVWKENAQESWLESVEIV
;
A
#
# COMPACT_ATOMS: atom_id res chain seq x y z
N MET A 1 -20.97 -0.35 -3.09
CA MET A 1 -19.81 -0.94 -3.82
C MET A 1 -18.54 -0.61 -3.05
N MET A 2 -17.42 -1.33 -3.22
CA MET A 2 -16.22 -1.05 -2.41
C MET A 2 -15.68 0.38 -2.64
N MET A 3 -15.73 0.89 -3.88
CA MET A 3 -15.32 2.26 -4.20
C MET A 3 -16.05 3.33 -3.38
N SER A 4 -17.36 3.20 -3.20
CA SER A 4 -18.12 4.15 -2.36
C SER A 4 -17.77 4.05 -0.88
N LYS A 5 -17.43 2.84 -0.40
CA LYS A 5 -16.98 2.64 0.99
C LYS A 5 -15.62 3.30 1.21
N ILE A 6 -14.64 3.04 0.34
CA ILE A 6 -13.31 3.67 0.39
C ILE A 6 -13.43 5.20 0.31
N LYS A 7 -14.23 5.72 -0.63
CA LYS A 7 -14.47 7.16 -0.74
C LYS A 7 -15.00 7.74 0.58
N GLY A 8 -16.07 7.17 1.13
CA GLY A 8 -16.67 7.65 2.37
C GLY A 8 -15.75 7.53 3.59
N ALA A 9 -14.95 6.47 3.63
CA ALA A 9 -14.05 6.19 4.75
C ALA A 9 -12.81 7.10 4.74
N LEU A 10 -12.23 7.36 3.56
CA LEU A 10 -10.95 8.06 3.43
C LEU A 10 -11.06 9.56 3.13
N SER A 11 -12.26 10.08 2.82
CA SER A 11 -12.44 11.51 2.53
C SER A 11 -12.04 12.38 3.72
N GLY A 12 -10.93 13.12 3.57
CA GLY A 12 -10.39 14.00 4.61
C GLY A 12 -9.73 13.28 5.79
N ALA A 13 -9.51 11.97 5.68
CA ALA A 13 -8.84 11.19 6.72
C ALA A 13 -7.33 11.47 6.73
N ARG A 14 -6.70 11.39 7.91
CA ARG A 14 -5.25 11.61 8.07
C ARG A 14 -4.50 10.29 7.98
N LEU A 15 -3.52 10.21 7.08
CA LEU A 15 -2.52 9.14 7.06
C LEU A 15 -1.61 9.27 8.30
N THR A 16 -1.72 8.34 9.25
CA THR A 16 -0.98 8.35 10.51
C THR A 16 0.20 7.39 10.51
N ASP A 17 0.10 6.30 9.77
CA ASP A 17 1.15 5.29 9.67
C ASP A 17 1.10 4.55 8.34
N VAL A 18 2.22 3.92 7.99
CA VAL A 18 2.34 2.98 6.88
C VAL A 18 3.03 1.76 7.43
N LEU A 19 2.37 0.62 7.40
CA LEU A 19 2.86 -0.61 8.00
C LEU A 19 3.15 -1.67 6.96
N VAL A 20 4.20 -2.43 7.23
CA VAL A 20 4.56 -3.64 6.49
C VAL A 20 4.65 -4.81 7.45
N THR A 21 4.08 -5.93 7.04
CA THR A 21 4.24 -7.20 7.73
C THR A 21 5.54 -7.87 7.31
N GLY A 22 6.04 -8.76 8.14
CA GLY A 22 7.25 -9.51 7.85
C GLY A 22 7.52 -10.52 8.93
N PHE A 23 8.78 -10.90 9.09
CA PHE A 23 9.20 -11.82 10.14
C PHE A 23 10.55 -11.46 10.72
N ILE A 24 10.82 -11.94 11.92
CA ILE A 24 12.14 -11.90 12.52
C ILE A 24 12.77 -13.28 12.36
N ASP A 25 13.93 -13.32 11.70
CA ASP A 25 14.81 -14.48 11.68
C ASP A 25 15.61 -14.50 12.99
N ASN A 26 15.29 -15.47 13.85
CA ASN A 26 15.91 -15.64 15.16
C ASN A 26 17.23 -16.44 15.11
N ASP A 27 17.61 -16.99 13.98
CA ASP A 27 18.89 -17.67 13.78
C ASP A 27 19.97 -16.68 13.30
N GLU A 28 19.58 -15.58 12.66
CA GLU A 28 20.49 -14.48 12.35
C GLU A 28 21.06 -13.80 13.62
N ARG A 29 22.33 -13.35 13.54
CA ARG A 29 23.03 -12.65 14.62
C ARG A 29 23.71 -11.39 14.06
N PRO A 30 23.21 -10.17 14.35
CA PRO A 30 22.01 -9.87 15.13
C PRO A 30 20.73 -10.35 14.42
N ALA A 31 19.66 -10.62 15.18
CA ALA A 31 18.35 -10.95 14.62
C ALA A 31 17.89 -9.82 13.69
N ARG A 32 17.28 -10.18 12.56
CA ARG A 32 16.86 -9.21 11.53
C ARG A 32 15.39 -9.34 11.22
N PHE A 33 14.77 -8.19 11.00
CA PHE A 33 13.42 -8.12 10.45
C PHE A 33 13.48 -8.15 8.92
N HIS A 34 12.75 -9.07 8.33
CA HIS A 34 12.58 -9.23 6.89
C HIS A 34 11.17 -8.80 6.50
N ALA A 35 11.07 -7.66 5.84
CA ALA A 35 9.79 -7.10 5.40
C ALA A 35 9.23 -7.87 4.19
N LEU A 36 7.95 -8.24 4.24
CA LEU A 36 7.22 -8.87 3.15
C LEU A 36 6.38 -7.80 2.45
N TRP A 37 6.94 -7.19 1.40
CA TRP A 37 6.31 -6.10 0.64
C TRP A 37 5.13 -6.54 -0.24
N ARG A 38 4.66 -7.78 -0.12
CA ARG A 38 3.45 -8.26 -0.80
C ARG A 38 2.19 -7.56 -0.30
N VAL A 39 2.22 -7.04 0.92
CA VAL A 39 1.12 -6.28 1.53
C VAL A 39 1.66 -5.03 2.20
N VAL A 40 0.98 -3.91 1.96
CA VAL A 40 1.20 -2.65 2.68
C VAL A 40 -0.14 -2.21 3.27
N TYR A 41 -0.10 -1.75 4.51
CA TYR A 41 -1.26 -1.18 5.20
C TYR A 41 -1.04 0.32 5.39
N PHE A 42 -1.98 1.14 4.93
CA PHE A 42 -2.01 2.57 5.22
C PHE A 42 -3.01 2.82 6.35
N GLU A 43 -2.53 3.36 7.47
CA GLU A 43 -3.39 3.76 8.59
C GLU A 43 -3.98 5.14 8.31
N PHE A 44 -5.30 5.24 8.26
CA PHE A 44 -5.99 6.51 8.21
C PHE A 44 -6.80 6.69 9.48
N ASP A 45 -6.37 7.57 10.39
CA ASP A 45 -6.99 7.79 11.69
C ASP A 45 -7.20 6.49 12.50
N ASN A 46 -8.34 5.79 12.31
CA ASN A 46 -8.66 4.52 12.99
C ASN A 46 -9.09 3.42 12.00
N MET A 47 -8.65 3.49 10.74
CA MET A 47 -8.97 2.50 9.72
C MET A 47 -7.76 2.12 8.88
N TRP A 48 -7.80 0.92 8.33
CA TRP A 48 -6.71 0.37 7.54
C TRP A 48 -7.13 0.21 6.08
N LEU A 49 -6.39 0.87 5.19
CA LEU A 49 -6.43 0.54 3.77
C LEU A 49 -5.33 -0.48 3.50
N LYS A 50 -5.72 -1.73 3.28
CA LYS A 50 -4.83 -2.81 2.85
C LYS A 50 -4.64 -2.74 1.34
N MET A 51 -3.39 -2.74 0.90
CA MET A 51 -2.99 -2.94 -0.50
C MET A 51 -2.15 -4.20 -0.61
N ALA A 52 -2.61 -5.17 -1.39
CA ALA A 52 -1.94 -6.47 -1.53
C ALA A 52 -1.72 -6.83 -3.00
N VAL A 53 -0.54 -7.37 -3.34
CA VAL A 53 -0.28 -7.88 -4.70
C VAL A 53 -1.20 -9.06 -5.04
N VAL A 54 -1.66 -9.13 -6.28
CA VAL A 54 -2.48 -10.23 -6.79
C VAL A 54 -1.60 -11.20 -7.57
N GLY A 55 -1.13 -12.25 -6.89
CA GLY A 55 -0.22 -13.23 -7.50
C GLY A 55 1.01 -12.55 -8.10
N ASP A 56 1.29 -12.87 -9.35
CA ASP A 56 2.36 -12.33 -10.20
C ASP A 56 1.84 -11.41 -11.31
N SER A 57 0.58 -10.95 -11.23
CA SER A 57 -0.08 -10.24 -12.33
C SER A 57 0.37 -8.79 -12.52
N GLY A 58 1.24 -8.26 -11.62
CA GLY A 58 1.57 -6.85 -11.57
C GLY A 58 0.38 -5.95 -11.18
N ARG A 59 -0.56 -6.47 -10.39
CA ARG A 59 -1.75 -5.75 -9.92
C ARG A 59 -1.83 -5.78 -8.41
N ILE A 60 -2.51 -4.79 -7.83
CA ILE A 60 -2.83 -4.72 -6.41
C ILE A 60 -4.33 -4.77 -6.17
N ARG A 61 -4.71 -5.33 -5.04
CA ARG A 61 -6.05 -5.28 -4.47
C ARG A 61 -6.09 -4.32 -3.29
N LEU A 62 -7.05 -3.39 -3.32
CA LEU A 62 -7.36 -2.44 -2.25
C LEU A 62 -8.62 -2.91 -1.50
N SER A 63 -8.55 -2.93 -0.18
CA SER A 63 -9.66 -3.23 0.70
C SER A 63 -9.55 -2.48 2.03
N LEU A 64 -10.68 -2.11 2.62
CA LEU A 64 -10.72 -1.68 4.02
C LEU A 64 -10.74 -2.92 4.92
N VAL A 65 -9.92 -2.91 5.97
CA VAL A 65 -9.84 -3.98 6.96
C VAL A 65 -9.90 -3.43 8.37
N ASP A 66 -10.43 -4.23 9.30
CA ASP A 66 -10.55 -3.84 10.71
C ASP A 66 -9.26 -4.06 11.49
N GLU A 67 -8.41 -4.98 11.03
CA GLU A 67 -7.15 -5.34 11.69
C GLU A 67 -6.02 -5.63 10.69
N VAL A 68 -4.79 -5.44 11.16
CA VAL A 68 -3.58 -5.79 10.43
C VAL A 68 -3.23 -7.24 10.75
N SER A 69 -3.13 -8.06 9.71
CA SER A 69 -2.76 -9.48 9.84
C SER A 69 -1.51 -9.79 9.03
N ASN A 70 -0.67 -10.67 9.57
CA ASN A 70 0.46 -11.24 8.83
C ASN A 70 -0.03 -12.36 7.89
N GLU A 71 0.60 -12.53 6.73
CA GLU A 71 0.32 -13.66 5.84
C GLU A 71 1.10 -14.88 6.34
N ALA A 72 0.50 -15.61 7.29
CA ALA A 72 1.12 -16.72 8.01
C ALA A 72 1.64 -17.85 7.09
N ASP A 73 1.07 -18.00 5.89
CA ASP A 73 1.43 -19.05 4.92
C ASP A 73 2.86 -18.91 4.37
N LEU A 74 3.57 -17.80 4.69
CA LEU A 74 4.92 -17.50 4.21
C LEU A 74 6.01 -17.73 5.27
N LEU A 75 5.66 -18.25 6.45
CA LEU A 75 6.57 -18.34 7.59
C LEU A 75 6.92 -19.79 7.92
N ASP A 76 8.21 -20.06 8.09
CA ASP A 76 8.70 -21.31 8.66
C ASP A 76 8.49 -21.32 10.19
N ASP A 77 8.54 -22.50 10.81
CA ASP A 77 8.22 -22.71 12.24
C ASP A 77 9.11 -21.89 13.22
N ASP A 78 10.29 -21.47 12.79
CA ASP A 78 11.28 -20.69 13.55
C ASP A 78 11.19 -19.17 13.30
N MET A 79 10.41 -18.75 12.30
CA MET A 79 10.20 -17.35 11.96
C MET A 79 9.11 -16.74 12.84
N LEU A 80 9.43 -15.63 13.51
CA LEU A 80 8.46 -14.92 14.33
C LEU A 80 7.71 -13.88 13.47
N PRO A 81 6.38 -13.97 13.31
CA PRO A 81 5.61 -12.94 12.61
C PRO A 81 5.81 -11.58 13.27
N ALA A 82 6.07 -10.56 12.46
CA ALA A 82 6.35 -9.22 12.93
C ALA A 82 5.71 -8.15 12.05
N LEU A 83 5.59 -6.96 12.62
CA LEU A 83 5.03 -5.77 11.98
C LEU A 83 6.00 -4.61 12.20
N SER A 84 6.20 -3.80 11.16
CA SER A 84 7.03 -2.61 11.24
C SER A 84 6.32 -1.41 10.64
N SER A 85 6.45 -0.28 11.33
CA SER A 85 6.12 1.02 10.75
C SER A 85 7.24 1.48 9.83
N VAL A 86 6.86 1.88 8.63
CA VAL A 86 7.74 2.51 7.64
C VAL A 86 7.37 3.98 7.41
N ARG A 87 6.59 4.59 8.31
CA ARG A 87 6.12 5.98 8.14
C ARG A 87 7.25 7.00 8.06
N LEU A 88 8.38 6.76 8.75
CA LEU A 88 9.53 7.67 8.73
C LEU A 88 10.29 7.61 7.39
N GLN A 89 10.13 6.52 6.64
CA GLN A 89 10.71 6.33 5.32
C GLN A 89 9.76 6.83 4.23
N VAL A 90 8.45 6.73 4.45
CA VAL A 90 7.42 7.08 3.47
C VAL A 90 6.97 8.54 3.58
N LEU A 91 6.74 9.06 4.79
CA LEU A 91 6.21 10.42 4.99
C LEU A 91 7.34 11.44 5.08
N ARG A 92 7.21 12.55 4.34
CA ARG A 92 8.16 13.67 4.39
C ARG A 92 8.11 14.40 5.73
N ASP A 93 6.92 14.51 6.30
CA ASP A 93 6.65 15.10 7.61
C ASP A 93 5.70 14.18 8.39
N PRO A 94 6.24 13.14 9.07
CA PRO A 94 5.43 12.14 9.77
C PRO A 94 4.49 12.75 10.84
N ASP A 95 4.92 13.83 11.50
CA ASP A 95 4.15 14.50 12.54
C ASP A 95 3.18 15.57 11.99
N GLY A 96 3.32 15.91 10.69
CA GLY A 96 2.56 16.93 10.00
C GLY A 96 1.13 16.57 9.59
N SER A 97 0.53 17.47 8.80
CA SER A 97 -0.82 17.32 8.26
C SER A 97 -0.84 16.41 7.02
N ASN A 98 -0.81 15.10 7.25
CA ASN A 98 -0.85 14.07 6.21
C ASN A 98 -2.29 13.70 5.82
N VAL A 99 -3.14 14.69 5.58
CA VAL A 99 -4.55 14.48 5.18
C VAL A 99 -4.63 14.03 3.74
N LEU A 100 -5.41 12.99 3.45
CA LEU A 100 -5.65 12.52 2.09
C LEU A 100 -6.49 13.54 1.31
N ALA A 101 -5.95 14.02 0.20
CA ALA A 101 -6.68 14.85 -0.77
C ALA A 101 -7.33 13.98 -1.85
N THR A 102 -6.57 13.04 -2.42
CA THR A 102 -7.06 12.19 -3.51
C THR A 102 -6.43 10.80 -3.42
N LEU A 103 -7.23 9.78 -3.72
CA LEU A 103 -6.75 8.43 -4.03
C LEU A 103 -7.03 8.17 -5.51
N ARG A 104 -5.97 7.99 -6.29
CA ARG A 104 -6.03 7.66 -7.72
C ARG A 104 -5.63 6.21 -7.95
N THR A 105 -6.33 5.52 -8.84
CA THR A 105 -6.03 4.14 -9.23
C THR A 105 -5.98 4.01 -10.75
N TRP A 106 -5.13 3.12 -11.26
CA TRP A 106 -4.94 2.89 -12.69
C TRP A 106 -5.46 1.52 -13.13
N ASN A 107 -6.13 1.44 -14.28
CA ASN A 107 -6.74 0.21 -14.81
C ASN A 107 -7.64 -0.49 -13.76
N THR A 108 -8.67 0.22 -13.34
CA THR A 108 -9.43 -0.12 -12.13
C THR A 108 -10.58 -1.05 -12.44
N ASN A 109 -10.59 -2.23 -11.80
CA ASN A 109 -11.72 -3.14 -11.75
C ASN A 109 -12.29 -3.14 -10.34
N GLN A 110 -13.62 -3.08 -10.20
CA GLN A 110 -14.28 -3.05 -8.89
C GLN A 110 -15.11 -4.30 -8.64
N SER A 111 -15.09 -4.76 -7.39
CA SER A 111 -15.99 -5.77 -6.86
C SER A 111 -16.75 -5.20 -5.64
N PRO A 112 -17.73 -5.94 -5.08
CA PRO A 112 -18.37 -5.55 -3.82
C PRO A 112 -17.41 -5.51 -2.62
N GLU A 113 -16.33 -6.29 -2.66
CA GLU A 113 -15.43 -6.55 -1.54
C GLU A 113 -14.05 -5.89 -1.68
N TRP A 114 -13.66 -5.50 -2.89
CA TRP A 114 -12.34 -4.96 -3.16
C TRP A 114 -12.30 -4.15 -4.45
N ILE A 115 -11.22 -3.40 -4.63
CA ILE A 115 -10.84 -2.77 -5.91
C ILE A 115 -9.53 -3.40 -6.35
N GLU A 116 -9.38 -3.72 -7.63
CA GLU A 116 -8.13 -4.19 -8.20
C GLU A 116 -7.65 -3.24 -9.27
N CYS A 117 -6.39 -2.84 -9.21
CA CYS A 117 -5.80 -1.87 -10.11
C CYS A 117 -4.33 -2.19 -10.39
N SER A 118 -3.78 -1.64 -11.46
CA SER A 118 -2.37 -1.83 -11.84
C SER A 118 -1.39 -0.97 -11.04
N ALA A 119 -1.87 0.11 -10.41
CA ALA A 119 -1.14 0.95 -9.47
C ALA A 119 -2.11 1.85 -8.69
N ALA A 120 -1.63 2.48 -7.62
CA ALA A 120 -2.36 3.50 -6.89
C ALA A 120 -1.47 4.67 -6.48
N ARG A 121 -2.07 5.84 -6.24
CA ARG A 121 -1.39 7.03 -5.73
C ARG A 121 -2.26 7.73 -4.70
N LEU A 122 -1.65 8.06 -3.58
CA LEU A 122 -2.22 8.91 -2.56
C LEU A 122 -1.61 10.31 -2.72
N ASP A 123 -2.45 11.30 -2.98
CA ASP A 123 -2.07 12.70 -2.94
C ASP A 123 -2.50 13.27 -1.58
N LEU A 124 -1.54 13.79 -0.82
CA LEU A 124 -1.78 14.41 0.48
C LEU A 124 -1.93 15.93 0.34
N VAL A 125 -2.72 16.56 1.22
CA VAL A 125 -2.98 18.00 1.23
C VAL A 125 -1.69 18.83 1.36
N ASN A 126 -0.66 18.29 2.02
CA ASN A 126 0.66 18.92 2.13
C ASN A 126 1.48 18.87 0.82
N GLY A 127 0.91 18.37 -0.27
CA GLY A 127 1.54 18.27 -1.59
C GLY A 127 2.45 17.05 -1.77
N GLN A 128 2.55 16.17 -0.77
CA GLN A 128 3.25 14.91 -0.92
C GLN A 128 2.42 13.92 -1.76
N GLN A 129 3.10 13.20 -2.63
CA GLN A 129 2.54 12.08 -3.38
C GLN A 129 3.19 10.78 -2.91
N ILE A 130 2.38 9.75 -2.68
CA ILE A 130 2.82 8.39 -2.36
C ILE A 130 2.27 7.47 -3.44
N PHE A 131 3.14 7.02 -4.33
CA PHE A 131 2.85 6.08 -5.39
C PHE A 131 3.10 4.65 -4.92
N VAL A 132 2.21 3.75 -5.33
CA VAL A 132 2.19 2.34 -4.98
C VAL A 132 2.36 1.52 -6.26
N ASP A 133 3.56 0.99 -6.44
CA ASP A 133 3.99 0.26 -7.62
C ASP A 133 4.08 -1.27 -7.34
N PRO A 134 3.23 -2.11 -7.94
CA PRO A 134 3.31 -3.57 -7.80
C PRO A 134 4.28 -4.27 -8.74
N LEU A 135 4.99 -3.56 -9.63
CA LEU A 135 5.86 -4.18 -10.63
C LEU A 135 7.23 -4.58 -10.09
N ASN A 136 7.55 -4.24 -8.84
CA ASN A 136 8.81 -4.67 -8.24
C ASN A 136 8.79 -6.18 -7.97
N TYR A 137 9.91 -6.84 -8.29
CA TYR A 137 10.11 -8.28 -8.10
C TYR A 137 9.82 -8.75 -6.65
N PHE A 138 10.08 -7.90 -5.66
CA PHE A 138 9.87 -8.23 -4.25
C PHE A 138 8.50 -7.78 -3.70
N GLY A 139 7.59 -7.30 -4.55
CA GLY A 139 6.24 -6.90 -4.20
C GLY A 139 5.98 -5.41 -4.44
N ILE A 140 5.33 -4.75 -3.49
CA ILE A 140 4.97 -3.34 -3.57
C ILE A 140 6.20 -2.48 -3.29
N GLN A 141 6.54 -1.62 -4.26
CA GLN A 141 7.46 -0.52 -4.06
C GLN A 141 6.69 0.77 -3.81
N LEU A 142 7.01 1.44 -2.71
CA LEU A 142 6.49 2.77 -2.39
C LEU A 142 7.46 3.84 -2.87
N GLY A 143 6.94 4.90 -3.47
CA GLY A 143 7.77 6.01 -3.94
C GLY A 143 6.98 7.29 -4.16
N GLY A 144 7.64 8.32 -4.68
CA GLY A 144 7.00 9.56 -5.09
C GLY A 144 6.72 9.58 -6.60
N ARG A 145 6.71 10.79 -7.15
CA ARG A 145 6.55 11.03 -8.59
C ARG A 145 7.54 10.28 -9.47
N GLU A 146 8.80 10.17 -9.05
CA GLU A 146 9.83 9.45 -9.80
C GLU A 146 9.46 7.96 -9.98
N GLN A 147 8.88 7.33 -8.96
CA GLN A 147 8.41 5.95 -9.05
C GLN A 147 7.20 5.84 -9.99
N GLU A 148 6.28 6.80 -9.96
CA GLU A 148 5.15 6.85 -10.89
C GLU A 148 5.64 6.94 -12.34
N GLU A 149 6.68 7.74 -12.61
CA GLU A 149 7.27 7.88 -13.95
C GLU A 149 7.91 6.56 -14.41
N VAL A 150 8.71 5.92 -13.56
CA VAL A 150 9.29 4.59 -13.84
C VAL A 150 8.20 3.56 -14.10
N TRP A 151 7.14 3.51 -13.28
CA TRP A 151 6.03 2.59 -13.51
C TRP A 151 5.36 2.83 -14.86
N LYS A 152 5.08 4.08 -15.23
CA LYS A 152 4.44 4.42 -16.52
C LYS A 152 5.27 4.01 -17.73
N GLU A 153 6.60 4.11 -17.63
CA GLU A 153 7.51 3.67 -18.70
C GLU A 153 7.49 2.14 -18.91
N ASN A 154 7.20 1.38 -17.85
CA ASN A 154 7.16 -0.08 -17.86
C ASN A 154 5.74 -0.66 -17.94
N ALA A 155 4.71 0.17 -17.76
CA ALA A 155 3.32 -0.23 -17.81
C ALA A 155 2.84 -0.48 -19.24
N GLN A 156 1.87 -1.40 -19.38
CA GLN A 156 1.15 -1.56 -20.64
C GLN A 156 0.33 -0.30 -20.93
N GLU A 157 0.20 0.09 -22.19
CA GLU A 157 -0.56 1.30 -22.57
C GLU A 157 -2.00 1.28 -22.06
N SER A 158 -2.64 0.10 -22.10
CA SER A 158 -3.99 -0.13 -21.56
C SER A 158 -4.10 0.11 -20.05
N TRP A 159 -2.98 0.22 -19.33
CA TRP A 159 -2.97 0.44 -17.89
C TRP A 159 -3.00 1.92 -17.50
N LEU A 160 -2.81 2.84 -18.44
CA LEU A 160 -2.63 4.26 -18.15
C LEU A 160 -3.94 5.02 -17.88
N GLU A 161 -5.09 4.38 -18.11
CA GLU A 161 -6.39 4.94 -17.72
C GLU A 161 -6.51 4.98 -16.19
N SER A 162 -6.84 6.15 -15.65
CA SER A 162 -6.92 6.37 -14.20
C SER A 162 -8.29 6.87 -13.74
N VAL A 163 -8.67 6.49 -12.52
CA VAL A 163 -9.88 6.95 -11.84
C VAL A 163 -9.51 7.56 -10.49
N GLU A 164 -10.18 8.65 -10.12
CA GLU A 164 -10.10 9.22 -8.77
C GLU A 164 -11.24 8.68 -7.90
N ILE A 165 -10.90 8.14 -6.73
CA ILE A 165 -11.86 7.54 -5.80
C ILE A 165 -12.33 8.57 -4.78
N VAL A 166 -11.38 9.24 -4.12
CA VAL A 166 -11.61 10.32 -3.14
C VAL A 166 -11.64 11.65 -3.85
#